data_AF-A0A963XVS4-F1
#
_entry.id   AF-A0A963XVS4-F1
#
_cell.length_a   1.000
_cell.length_b   1.000
_cell.length_c   1.000
_cell.angle_alpha   90.00
_cell.angle_beta   90.00
_cell.angle_gamma   90.00
#
_symmetry.space_group_name_H-M   'P 1'
#
loop_
_entity.id
_entity.type
_entity.pdbx_description
1 polymer ?
#
loop_
_entity_poly.entity_id
_entity_poly.type
_entity_poly.pdbx_seq_one_letter_code
_entity_poly.pdbx_strand_id
1 'polypeptide(L)'
;MIRLVIQTTVLFAIGVSQANADPYEQAYSAAIEARDKCRSAWFQSVRVEALKKINDRGALMAATLNPLSPEIERNAQMLVEVTDALRECTKLTYPER
;
A
#
# COMPACT_ATOMS: atom_id res chain seq x y z
N MET A 1 -25.63 44.28 -32.79
CA MET A 1 -26.14 43.83 -31.47
C MET A 1 -26.81 42.49 -31.68
N ILE A 2 -26.54 41.36 -31.02
CA ILE A 2 -25.60 40.89 -29.98
C ILE A 2 -25.44 39.38 -30.32
N ARG A 3 -24.21 38.86 -30.45
CA ARG A 3 -23.96 37.40 -30.55
C ARG A 3 -23.91 36.84 -29.14
N LEU A 4 -24.89 35.99 -28.78
CA LEU A 4 -24.93 35.28 -27.52
C LEU A 4 -24.07 34.01 -27.65
N VAL A 5 -22.82 34.06 -27.19
CA VAL A 5 -21.94 32.90 -27.09
C VAL A 5 -22.27 32.21 -25.77
N ILE A 6 -23.05 31.12 -25.82
CA ILE A 6 -23.30 30.27 -24.66
C ILE A 6 -22.06 29.39 -24.47
N GLN A 7 -21.20 29.83 -23.56
CA GLN A 7 -20.02 29.10 -23.12
C GLN A 7 -20.49 28.04 -22.12
N THR A 8 -20.85 26.85 -22.62
CA THR A 8 -21.25 25.72 -21.79
C THR A 8 -20.00 25.10 -21.17
N THR A 9 -19.55 25.65 -20.05
CA THR A 9 -18.47 25.08 -19.25
C THR A 9 -18.96 23.77 -18.66
N VAL A 10 -18.46 22.66 -19.20
CA VAL A 10 -18.65 21.32 -18.66
C VAL A 10 -17.90 21.25 -17.32
N LEU A 11 -18.61 21.44 -16.20
CA LEU A 11 -18.10 21.03 -14.89
C LEU A 11 -18.26 19.51 -14.78
N PHE A 12 -17.23 18.77 -15.20
CA PHE A 12 -16.99 17.42 -14.70
C PHE A 12 -16.59 17.53 -13.23
N ALA A 13 -17.58 17.60 -12.34
CA ALA A 13 -17.40 17.26 -10.94
C ALA A 13 -17.22 15.74 -10.85
N ILE A 14 -16.00 15.27 -11.13
CA ILE A 14 -15.60 13.93 -10.69
C ILE A 14 -15.41 14.08 -9.19
N GLY A 15 -16.51 13.90 -8.46
CA GLY A 15 -16.49 13.66 -7.03
C GLY A 15 -15.73 12.36 -6.82
N VAL A 16 -14.42 12.47 -6.61
CA VAL A 16 -13.62 11.39 -6.04
C VAL A 16 -14.13 11.26 -4.61
N SER A 17 -15.16 10.42 -4.42
CA SER A 17 -15.51 9.93 -3.10
C SER A 17 -14.26 9.26 -2.56
N GLN A 18 -13.60 9.91 -1.61
CA GLN A 18 -12.61 9.26 -0.76
C GLN A 18 -13.39 8.18 0.00
N ALA A 19 -13.49 6.99 -0.60
CA ALA A 19 -13.86 5.80 0.13
C ALA A 19 -12.83 5.70 1.25
N ASN A 20 -13.29 5.75 2.49
CA ASN A 20 -12.48 5.50 3.67
C ASN A 20 -11.91 4.09 3.54
N ALA A 21 -10.75 3.96 2.90
CA ALA A 21 -10.10 2.67 2.71
C ALA A 21 -9.89 2.03 4.08
N ASP A 22 -10.20 0.74 4.21
CA ASP A 22 -10.00 0.01 5.45
C ASP A 22 -8.55 0.20 5.93
N PRO A 23 -8.30 0.59 7.20
CA PRO A 23 -6.95 0.69 7.74
C PRO A 23 -6.08 -0.55 7.46
N TYR A 24 -6.68 -1.74 7.37
CA TYR A 24 -5.99 -2.97 6.99
C TYR A 24 -5.51 -2.95 5.52
N GLU A 25 -6.37 -2.52 4.59
CA GLU A 25 -6.02 -2.33 3.18
C GLU A 25 -4.97 -1.24 2.98
N GLN A 26 -5.05 -0.15 3.74
CA GLN A 26 -4.04 0.92 3.69
C GLN A 26 -2.66 0.41 4.15
N ALA A 27 -2.64 -0.37 5.24
CA ALA A 27 -1.40 -0.97 5.75
C ALA A 27 -0.78 -1.93 4.71
N TYR A 28 -1.62 -2.78 4.10
CA TYR A 28 -1.21 -3.68 3.03
C TYR A 28 -0.64 -2.92 1.83
N SER A 29 -1.38 -1.94 1.29
CA SER A 29 -0.93 -1.14 0.14
C SER A 29 0.41 -0.46 0.41
N ALA A 30 0.59 0.11 1.61
CA ALA A 30 1.85 0.74 2.02
C ALA A 30 3.02 -0.27 2.13
N ALA A 31 2.76 -1.51 2.52
CA ALA A 31 3.77 -2.57 2.57
C ALA A 31 4.17 -3.03 1.17
N ILE A 32 3.20 -3.20 0.25
CA ILE A 32 3.47 -3.57 -1.14
C ILE A 32 4.24 -2.46 -1.88
N GLU A 33 3.87 -1.20 -1.68
CA GLU A 33 4.63 -0.05 -2.20
C GLU A 33 6.09 -0.06 -1.69
N ALA A 34 6.28 -0.37 -0.41
CA ALA A 34 7.61 -0.49 0.19
C ALA A 34 8.41 -1.66 -0.39
N ARG A 35 7.78 -2.82 -0.66
CA ARG A 35 8.42 -3.94 -1.36
C ARG A 35 8.97 -3.50 -2.71
N ASP A 36 8.18 -2.78 -3.50
CA ASP A 36 8.58 -2.36 -4.84
C ASP A 36 9.73 -1.33 -4.79
N LYS A 37 9.73 -0.45 -3.78
CA LYS A 37 10.88 0.42 -3.47
C LYS A 37 12.12 -0.39 -3.08
N CYS A 38 11.98 -1.44 -2.27
CA CYS A 38 13.10 -2.30 -1.90
C CYS A 38 13.73 -2.99 -3.12
N ARG A 39 12.90 -3.54 -4.02
CA ARG A 39 13.34 -4.21 -5.26
C ARG A 39 14.10 -3.29 -6.20
N SER A 40 13.63 -2.05 -6.35
CA SER A 40 14.19 -1.08 -7.30
C SER A 40 15.34 -0.25 -6.70
N ALA A 41 15.56 -0.32 -5.39
CA ALA A 41 16.56 0.48 -4.71
C ALA A 41 17.99 0.09 -5.11
N TRP A 42 18.73 1.08 -5.59
CA TRP A 42 20.18 1.00 -5.80
C TRP A 42 20.95 1.08 -4.48
N PHE A 43 20.51 1.95 -3.57
CA PHE A 43 21.19 2.21 -2.30
C PHE A 43 20.68 1.28 -1.19
N GLN A 44 21.64 0.73 -0.45
CA GLN A 44 21.38 -0.13 0.71
C GLN A 44 20.52 0.55 1.79
N SER A 45 20.74 1.85 2.04
CA SER A 45 19.95 2.61 3.02
C SER A 45 18.46 2.66 2.66
N VAL A 46 18.12 2.78 1.37
CA VAL A 46 16.73 2.78 0.89
C VAL A 46 16.10 1.40 1.08
N ARG A 47 16.86 0.32 0.90
CA ARG A 47 16.38 -1.04 1.20
C ARG A 47 16.08 -1.22 2.68
N VAL A 48 16.94 -0.72 3.56
CA VAL A 48 16.73 -0.76 5.02
C VAL A 48 15.47 0.02 5.42
N GLU A 49 15.25 1.21 4.85
CA GLU A 49 14.03 1.99 5.12
C GLU A 49 12.77 1.28 4.62
N ALA A 50 12.83 0.73 3.40
CA ALA A 50 11.74 -0.06 2.84
C ALA A 50 11.44 -1.29 3.70
N LEU A 51 12.48 -2.02 4.12
CA LEU A 51 12.37 -3.19 5.00
C LEU A 51 11.68 -2.83 6.31
N LYS A 52 12.07 -1.72 6.93
CA LYS A 52 11.42 -1.20 8.14
C LYS A 52 9.94 -0.90 7.90
N LYS A 53 9.60 -0.22 6.79
CA LYS A 53 8.21 0.09 6.47
C LYS A 53 7.37 -1.19 6.25
N ILE A 54 7.91 -2.21 5.58
CA ILE A 54 7.23 -3.51 5.43
C ILE A 54 6.99 -4.16 6.80
N ASN A 55 8.03 -4.21 7.65
CA ASN A 55 7.94 -4.78 8.98
C ASN A 55 6.88 -4.06 9.85
N ASP A 56 6.91 -2.73 9.88
CA ASP A 56 6.00 -1.93 10.71
C ASP A 56 4.53 -2.11 10.27
N ARG A 57 4.28 -2.19 8.95
CA ARG A 57 2.93 -2.43 8.42
C ARG A 57 2.47 -3.87 8.60
N GLY A 58 3.35 -4.85 8.42
CA GLY A 58 3.06 -6.26 8.69
C GLY A 58 2.73 -6.48 10.17
N ALA A 59 3.47 -5.85 11.08
CA ALA A 59 3.19 -5.91 12.52
C ALA A 59 1.83 -5.31 12.88
N LEU A 60 1.48 -4.15 12.29
CA LEU A 60 0.15 -3.57 12.45
C LEU A 60 -0.95 -4.52 11.97
N MET A 61 -0.80 -5.10 10.77
CA MET A 61 -1.76 -6.05 10.21
C MET A 61 -1.91 -7.29 11.10
N ALA A 62 -0.81 -7.87 11.56
CA ALA A 62 -0.86 -9.01 12.48
C ALA A 62 -1.57 -8.66 13.80
N ALA A 63 -1.33 -7.46 14.34
CA ALA A 63 -1.94 -7.01 15.59
C ALA A 63 -3.45 -6.71 15.46
N THR A 64 -3.92 -6.33 14.27
CA THR A 64 -5.33 -5.97 14.02
C THR A 64 -6.13 -7.07 13.33
N LEU A 65 -5.51 -8.21 13.02
CA LEU A 65 -6.19 -9.35 12.39
C LEU A 65 -7.30 -9.89 13.31
N ASN A 66 -8.54 -9.82 12.85
CA ASN A 66 -9.71 -10.28 13.61
C ASN A 66 -10.21 -11.63 13.08
N PRO A 67 -10.06 -12.74 13.84
CA PRO A 67 -10.49 -14.07 13.40
C PRO A 67 -12.01 -14.24 13.27
N LEU A 68 -12.79 -13.30 13.82
CA LEU A 68 -14.25 -13.29 13.73
C LEU A 68 -14.77 -12.40 12.58
N SER A 69 -13.88 -11.76 11.82
CA SER A 69 -14.25 -10.93 10.68
C SER A 69 -14.73 -11.81 9.52
N PRO A 70 -15.79 -11.44 8.78
CA PRO A 70 -16.13 -12.10 7.52
C PRO A 70 -15.02 -11.98 6.46
N GLU A 71 -14.12 -10.99 6.59
CA GLU A 71 -12.98 -10.77 5.70
C GLU A 71 -11.70 -11.51 6.16
N ILE A 72 -11.78 -12.40 7.16
CA ILE A 72 -10.59 -13.02 7.77
C ILE A 72 -9.70 -13.74 6.75
N GLU A 73 -10.28 -14.48 5.82
CA GLU A 73 -9.51 -15.22 4.81
C GLU A 73 -8.71 -14.27 3.91
N ARG A 74 -9.37 -13.20 3.45
CA ARG A 74 -8.75 -12.14 2.65
C ARG A 74 -7.64 -11.43 3.41
N ASN A 75 -7.92 -11.05 4.66
CA ASN A 75 -6.96 -10.33 5.49
C ASN A 75 -5.74 -11.20 5.85
N ALA A 76 -5.97 -12.49 6.14
CA ALA A 76 -4.89 -13.46 6.37
C ALA A 76 -4.02 -13.62 5.12
N GLN A 77 -4.63 -13.73 3.93
CA GLN A 77 -3.89 -13.81 2.67
C GLN A 77 -3.02 -12.56 2.43
N MET A 78 -3.55 -11.36 2.67
CA MET A 78 -2.79 -10.12 2.57
C MET A 78 -1.61 -10.08 3.57
N LEU A 79 -1.77 -10.62 4.77
CA LEU A 79 -0.68 -10.72 5.76
C LEU A 79 0.41 -11.72 5.32
N VAL A 80 0.02 -12.83 4.69
CA VAL A 80 0.97 -13.78 4.09
C VAL A 80 1.82 -13.08 3.03
N GLU A 81 1.19 -12.32 2.13
CA GLU A 81 1.91 -11.58 1.08
C GLU A 81 2.86 -10.52 1.64
N VAL A 82 2.47 -9.81 2.71
CA VAL A 82 3.36 -8.86 3.39
C VAL A 82 4.53 -9.56 4.08
N THR A 83 4.30 -10.77 4.63
CA THR A 83 5.36 -11.59 5.21
C THR A 83 6.35 -12.05 4.14
N ASP A 84 5.87 -12.41 2.95
CA ASP A 84 6.75 -12.77 1.83
C ASP A 84 7.54 -11.56 1.32
N ALA A 85 6.90 -10.39 1.25
CA ALA A 85 7.60 -9.14 0.95
C ALA A 85 8.71 -8.83 1.97
N LEU A 86 8.47 -9.08 3.26
CA LEU A 86 9.46 -8.92 4.32
C LEU A 86 10.65 -9.84 4.11
N ARG A 87 10.41 -11.13 3.85
CA ARG A 87 11.46 -12.13 3.57
C ARG A 87 12.28 -11.76 2.34
N GLU A 88 11.61 -11.36 1.27
CA GLU A 88 12.27 -10.95 0.03
C GLU A 88 13.17 -9.73 0.25
N CYS A 89 12.62 -8.66 0.84
CA CYS A 89 13.39 -7.44 1.08
C CYS A 89 14.54 -7.69 2.07
N THR A 90 14.37 -8.60 3.04
CA THR A 90 15.45 -9.03 3.93
C THR A 90 16.62 -9.63 3.16
N LYS A 91 16.36 -10.53 2.19
CA LYS A 91 17.41 -11.12 1.35
C LYS A 91 18.13 -10.09 0.48
N LEU A 92 17.40 -9.12 -0.05
CA LEU A 92 17.99 -8.03 -0.84
C LEU A 92 18.80 -7.05 0.01
N THR A 93 18.43 -6.88 1.28
CA THR A 93 19.10 -5.99 2.22
C THR A 93 20.32 -6.68 2.83
N TYR A 94 20.21 -7.94 3.24
CA TYR A 94 21.28 -8.68 3.91
C TYR A 94 21.53 -9.99 3.15
N PRO A 95 22.17 -9.93 1.97
CA PRO A 95 22.50 -11.15 1.23
C PRO A 95 23.48 -11.99 2.08
N GLU A 96 23.17 -13.28 2.22
CA GLU A 96 24.12 -14.24 2.81
C GLU A 96 25.42 -14.21 1.98
N ARG A 97 26.56 -14.13 2.67
CA ARG A 97 27.89 -14.09 2.04
C ARG A 97 28.39 -15.48 1.71
#